data_AF-M9LK28-F1
#
_entry.id   AF-M9LK28-F1
#
_cell.length_a   1.000
_cell.length_b   1.000
_cell.length_c   1.000
_cell.angle_alpha   90.00
_cell.angle_beta   90.00
_cell.angle_gamma   90.00
#
_symmetry.space_group_name_H-M   'P 1'
#
loop_
_entity.id
_entity.type
_entity.pdbx_description
1 polymer ?
#
loop_
_entity_poly.entity_id
_entity_poly.type
_entity_poly.pdbx_seq_one_letter_code
_entity_poly.pdbx_strand_id
1 'polypeptide(L)' 'MNASRESRPCADMARLSVWCVEHGLNPRYIHARRPFPHYDLIGPRQREILRQEQQWDQLERFWLT' A
#
# COMPACT_ATOMS: atom_id res chain seq x y z
N MET A 1 -37.41 -5.45 -6.76
CA MET A 1 -36.24 -6.28 -7.09
C MET A 1 -35.01 -5.60 -6.51
N ASN A 2 -34.60 -5.96 -5.29
CA ASN A 2 -33.41 -5.41 -4.65
C ASN A 2 -32.22 -6.32 -4.94
N ALA A 3 -31.49 -6.03 -6.00
CA ALA A 3 -30.14 -6.56 -6.17
C ALA A 3 -29.20 -5.64 -5.39
N SER A 4 -28.80 -6.10 -4.21
CA SER A 4 -27.79 -5.46 -3.37
C SER A 4 -26.51 -5.24 -4.18
N ARG A 5 -26.08 -3.98 -4.25
CA ARG A 5 -24.78 -3.56 -4.79
C ARG A 5 -23.67 -4.31 -4.05
N GLU A 6 -23.02 -5.27 -4.70
CA GLU A 6 -21.75 -5.81 -4.22
C GLU A 6 -20.66 -4.74 -4.40
N SER A 7 -20.52 -3.87 -3.41
CA SER A 7 -19.33 -3.06 -3.27
C SER A 7 -18.18 -3.99 -2.89
N ARG A 8 -17.20 -4.22 -3.79
CA ARG A 8 -15.88 -4.74 -3.43
C ARG A 8 -14.80 -3.65 -3.31
N PRO A 9 -14.89 -2.70 -2.35
CA PRO A 9 -13.76 -1.85 -1.96
C PRO A 9 -12.97 -2.42 -0.76
N CYS A 10 -13.36 -3.59 -0.24
CA CYS A 10 -12.80 -4.14 1.01
C CYS A 10 -11.59 -5.06 0.79
N ALA A 11 -11.49 -5.76 -0.35
CA ALA A 11 -10.41 -6.70 -0.60
C ALA A 11 -9.04 -5.99 -0.71
N ASP A 12 -8.98 -4.84 -1.39
CA ASP A 12 -7.76 -4.04 -1.50
C ASP A 12 -7.35 -3.43 -0.15
N MET A 13 -8.34 -2.98 0.64
CA MET A 13 -8.10 -2.44 1.97
C MET A 13 -7.58 -3.51 2.95
N ALA A 14 -8.16 -4.70 2.95
CA ALA A 14 -7.74 -5.80 3.80
C ALA A 14 -6.33 -6.28 3.44
N ARG A 15 -6.04 -6.44 2.14
CA ARG A 15 -4.71 -6.82 1.65
C ARG A 15 -3.66 -5.76 2.01
N LEU A 16 -3.96 -4.48 1.78
CA LEU A 16 -3.06 -3.39 2.13
C LEU A 16 -2.82 -3.29 3.65
N SER A 17 -3.84 -3.60 4.45
CA SER A 17 -3.71 -3.64 5.92
C SER A 17 -2.76 -4.75 6.37
N VAL A 18 -2.91 -5.96 5.82
CA VAL A 18 -1.99 -7.08 6.12
C VAL A 18 -0.57 -6.74 5.69
N TRP A 19 -0.40 -6.23 4.47
CA TRP A 19 0.89 -5.80 3.95
C TRP A 19 1.54 -4.74 4.86
N CYS A 20 0.76 -3.76 5.35
CA CYS A 20 1.27 -2.80 6.32
C CYS A 20 1.81 -3.49 7.57
N VAL A 21 1.10 -4.46 8.15
CA VAL A 21 1.55 -5.17 9.36
C VAL A 21 2.82 -5.99 9.09
N GLU A 22 2.90 -6.68 7.95
CA GLU A 22 4.07 -7.49 7.56
C GLU A 22 5.34 -6.63 7.46
N HIS A 23 5.22 -5.41 6.94
CA HIS A 23 6.30 -4.44 6.90
C HIS A 23 6.38 -3.56 8.16
N GLY A 24 5.70 -3.88 9.27
CA GLY A 24 5.76 -3.12 10.52
C GLY A 24 5.23 -1.67 10.43
N LEU A 25 4.39 -1.39 9.45
CA LEU A 25 3.67 -0.13 9.25
C LEU A 25 2.34 -0.18 9.99
N ASN A 26 1.77 1.00 10.27
CA ASN A 26 0.48 1.08 10.95
C ASN A 26 -0.69 1.22 9.97
N PRO A 27 -1.59 0.22 9.82
CA PRO A 27 -2.70 0.30 8.87
C PRO A 27 -3.63 1.50 9.08
N ARG A 28 -3.61 2.14 10.26
CA ARG A 28 -4.41 3.34 10.55
C ARG A 28 -4.08 4.52 9.62
N TYR A 29 -2.89 4.54 9.01
CA TYR A 29 -2.45 5.60 8.10
C TYR A 29 -2.74 5.29 6.63
N ILE A 30 -3.45 4.21 6.33
CA ILE A 30 -3.91 3.95 4.96
C ILE A 30 -4.88 5.06 4.53
N HIS A 31 -4.57 5.69 3.41
CA HIS A 31 -5.42 6.66 2.75
C HIS A 31 -6.47 5.95 1.90
N ALA A 32 -7.69 5.77 2.43
CA ALA A 32 -8.81 5.11 1.74
C ALA A 32 -9.49 5.96 0.65
N ARG A 33 -8.75 6.87 -0.01
CA ARG A 33 -9.29 7.77 -1.03
C ARG A 33 -9.39 7.07 -2.40
N ARG A 34 -10.37 7.44 -3.22
CA ARG A 34 -10.53 6.90 -4.58
C ARG A 34 -9.38 7.35 -5.49
N PRO A 35 -8.98 6.56 -6.52
CA PRO A 35 -9.60 5.29 -6.94
C PRO A 35 -9.17 4.06 -6.12
N PHE A 36 -8.00 4.09 -5.46
CA PHE A 36 -7.47 2.96 -4.71
C PHE A 36 -6.90 3.38 -3.34
N PRO A 37 -7.12 2.58 -2.28
CA PRO A 37 -6.47 2.81 -1.01
C PRO A 37 -4.94 2.70 -1.18
N HIS A 38 -4.20 3.61 -0.57
CA HIS A 38 -2.73 3.64 -0.65
C HIS A 38 -2.11 3.98 0.70
N TYR A 39 -0.82 3.67 0.83
CA TYR A 39 0.00 4.05 1.98
C TYR A 39 1.26 4.75 1.45
N ASP A 40 1.45 6.00 1.84
CA ASP A 40 2.61 6.77 1.38
C ASP A 40 3.85 6.41 2.20
N LEU A 41 4.85 5.84 1.54
CA LEU A 41 6.16 5.61 2.12
C LEU A 41 7.03 6.84 1.93
N ILE A 42 7.73 7.25 3.00
CA ILE A 42 8.60 8.43 2.97
C ILE A 42 9.96 8.13 3.60
N GLY A 43 10.99 8.78 3.07
CA GLY A 43 12.34 8.75 3.64
C GLY A 43 12.96 7.35 3.68
N PRO A 44 13.71 6.99 4.74
CA PRO A 44 14.42 5.72 4.82
C PRO A 44 13.52 4.49 4.65
N ARG A 45 12.27 4.57 5.14
CA ARG A 45 11.31 3.46 5.09
C ARG A 45 10.90 3.09 3.67
N GLN A 46 10.79 4.09 2.78
CA GLN A 46 10.53 3.85 1.37
C GLN A 46 11.65 3.00 0.75
N ARG A 47 12.90 3.39 0.97
CA ARG A 47 14.06 2.66 0.43
C ARG A 47 14.15 1.24 0.99
N GLU A 48 13.94 1.06 2.29
CA GLU A 48 13.96 -0.25 2.95
C GLU A 48 12.94 -1.21 2.34
N ILE A 49 11.69 -0.77 2.22
CA ILE A 49 10.60 -1.60 1.68
C ILE A 49 10.82 -1.88 0.20
N LEU A 50 11.22 -0.88 -0.59
CA LEU A 50 11.52 -1.11 -2.01
C LEU A 50 12.63 -2.15 -2.21
N ARG A 51 13.64 -2.20 -1.32
CA ARG A 51 14.68 -3.25 -1.35
C ARG A 51 14.13 -4.62 -0.95
N GLN A 52 13.28 -4.69 0.07
CA GLN A 52 12.63 -5.94 0.50
C GLN A 52 11.74 -6.54 -0.61
N GLU A 53 10.98 -5.67 -1.28
CA GLU A 53 10.10 -6.03 -2.40
C GLU A 53 10.83 -6.19 -3.74
N GLN A 54 12.17 -6.04 -3.75
CA GLN A 54 13.01 -6.15 -4.95
C GLN A 54 12.61 -5.20 -6.10
N GLN A 55 12.10 -4.02 -5.75
CA GLN A 55 11.64 -2.99 -6.69
C GLN A 55 12.80 -2.09 -7.16
N TRP A 56 13.79 -2.68 -7.83
CA TRP A 56 15.04 -2.02 -8.23
C TRP A 56 14.80 -0.81 -9.14
N ASP A 57 13.91 -0.93 -10.13
CA ASP A 57 13.57 0.16 -11.05
C ASP A 57 13.03 1.39 -10.30
N GLN A 58 12.29 1.17 -9.20
CA GLN A 58 11.76 2.26 -8.38
C GLN A 58 12.87 2.91 -7.54
N LEU A 59 13.80 2.11 -7.00
CA LEU A 59 14.96 2.64 -6.28
C LEU A 59 15.80 3.54 -7.18
N GLU A 60 16.03 3.14 -8.44
CA GLU A 60 16.73 3.96 -9.42
C GLU A 60 15.94 5.23 -9.77
N ARG A 61 14.65 5.08 -10.10
CA ARG A 61 13.78 6.22 -10.47
C ARG A 61 13.70 7.29 -9.38
N PHE A 62 13.74 6.88 -8.11
CA PHE A 62 13.70 7.79 -6.97
C PHE A 62 15.09 8.20 -6.45
N TRP A 63 16.17 7.79 -7.12
CA TRP A 63 17.56 8.10 -6.72
C TRP A 63 17.88 7.62 -5.29
N LEU A 64 17.39 6.43 -4.94
CA LEU A 64 17.53 5.79 -3.61
C LEU A 64 18.53 4.63 -3.61
N THR A 65 19.26 4.43 -4.71
CA THR A 65 20.33 3.45 -4.84
C THR A 65 21.50 3.75 -3.90
#